data_AF-A0A1G7CU04-F1
#
_entry.id   AF-A0A1G7CU04-F1
#
_cell.length_a   1.000
_cell.length_b   1.000
_cell.length_c   1.000
_cell.angle_alpha   90.00
_cell.angle_beta   90.00
_cell.angle_gamma   90.00
#
_symmetry.space_group_name_H-M   'P 1'
#
loop_
_entity.id
_entity.type
_entity.pdbx_description
1 polymer ?
#
loop_
_entity_poly.entity_id
_entity_poly.type
_entity_poly.pdbx_seq_one_letter_code
_entity_poly.pdbx_strand_id
1 'polypeptide(L)'
;MFSKAKKDSEINLEQHELLEHAQVRIKQKKRLYAHFIIFLVGSVFLVLINKILKYGDTYNWFIWAITFWAFLFIMHLINVFVTQKFMGVDWERSQREKLVKKQKLRISELQKEIETDFPISQINKKKED
;
A
#
# COMPACT_ATOMS: atom_id res chain seq x y z
N MET A 1 -7.78 30.58 -22.55
CA MET A 1 -8.67 29.41 -22.76
C MET A 1 -7.99 28.08 -22.44
N PHE A 2 -6.69 27.92 -22.69
CA PHE A 2 -5.90 26.70 -22.39
C PHE A 2 -5.84 26.26 -20.92
N SER A 3 -5.96 27.18 -19.97
CA SER A 3 -5.86 26.88 -18.53
C SER A 3 -7.05 26.08 -17.99
N LYS A 4 -8.25 26.18 -18.59
CA LYS A 4 -9.41 25.36 -18.21
C LYS A 4 -9.25 23.90 -18.64
N ALA A 5 -8.80 23.68 -19.88
CA ALA A 5 -8.59 22.32 -20.41
C ALA A 5 -7.55 21.52 -19.61
N LYS A 6 -6.46 22.19 -19.18
CA LYS A 6 -5.42 21.55 -18.36
C LYS A 6 -5.93 21.16 -16.98
N LYS A 7 -6.74 22.03 -16.36
CA LYS A 7 -7.36 21.78 -15.05
C LYS A 7 -8.37 20.64 -15.11
N ASP A 8 -9.18 20.56 -16.16
CA ASP A 8 -10.10 19.42 -16.37
C ASP A 8 -9.33 18.10 -16.56
N SER A 9 -8.23 18.09 -17.33
CA SER A 9 -7.44 16.86 -17.50
C SER A 9 -6.79 16.36 -16.20
N GLU A 10 -6.33 17.27 -15.34
CA GLU A 10 -5.71 16.95 -14.05
C GLU A 10 -6.74 16.40 -13.05
N ILE A 11 -7.93 17.03 -12.97
CA ILE A 11 -9.04 16.55 -12.14
C ILE A 11 -9.51 15.15 -12.59
N ASN A 12 -9.60 14.91 -13.90
CA ASN A 12 -9.97 13.59 -14.42
C ASN A 12 -8.94 12.50 -14.09
N LEU A 13 -7.64 12.84 -14.11
CA LEU A 13 -6.57 11.89 -13.77
C LEU A 13 -6.59 11.51 -12.29
N GLU A 14 -6.74 12.50 -11.40
CA GLU A 14 -6.83 12.27 -9.96
C GLU A 14 -8.06 11.42 -9.61
N GLN A 15 -9.21 11.69 -10.21
CA GLN A 15 -10.41 10.88 -10.05
C GLN A 15 -10.20 9.44 -10.55
N HIS A 16 -9.49 9.25 -11.65
CA HIS A 16 -9.19 7.93 -12.17
C HIS A 16 -8.30 7.12 -11.21
N GLU A 17 -7.24 7.72 -10.67
CA GLU A 17 -6.36 7.07 -9.69
C GLU A 17 -7.13 6.67 -8.42
N LEU A 18 -7.99 7.56 -7.91
CA LEU A 18 -8.81 7.28 -6.72
C LEU A 18 -9.76 6.09 -6.95
N LEU A 19 -10.36 6.01 -8.14
CA LEU A 19 -11.24 4.91 -8.52
C LEU A 19 -10.47 3.60 -8.66
N GLU A 20 -9.30 3.61 -9.30
CA GLU A 20 -8.46 2.43 -9.44
C GLU A 20 -8.02 1.88 -8.07
N HIS A 21 -7.59 2.76 -7.17
CA HIS A 21 -7.25 2.39 -5.80
C HIS A 21 -8.45 1.78 -5.06
N ALA A 22 -9.63 2.39 -5.16
CA ALA A 22 -10.85 1.85 -4.55
C ALA A 22 -11.17 0.44 -5.08
N GLN A 23 -11.05 0.23 -6.39
CA GLN A 23 -11.28 -1.08 -7.02
C GLN A 23 -10.30 -2.15 -6.52
N VAL A 24 -9.01 -1.81 -6.43
CA VAL A 24 -7.98 -2.72 -5.89
C VAL A 24 -8.32 -3.13 -4.45
N ARG A 25 -8.71 -2.17 -3.61
CA ARG A 25 -9.10 -2.45 -2.21
C ARG A 25 -10.34 -3.33 -2.11
N ILE A 26 -11.33 -3.12 -2.98
CA ILE A 26 -12.52 -3.97 -3.07
C ILE A 26 -12.13 -5.40 -3.48
N LYS A 27 -11.25 -5.55 -4.48
CA LYS A 27 -10.80 -6.87 -4.98
C LYS A 27 -10.01 -7.63 -3.90
N GLN A 28 -9.17 -6.95 -3.12
CA GLN A 28 -8.46 -7.54 -1.98
C GLN A 28 -9.43 -8.08 -0.92
N LYS A 29 -10.44 -7.28 -0.52
CA LYS A 29 -11.47 -7.71 0.44
C LYS A 29 -12.27 -8.90 -0.08
N LYS A 30 -12.71 -8.86 -1.34
CA LYS A 30 -13.43 -9.99 -1.97
C LYS A 30 -12.59 -11.28 -1.96
N ARG A 31 -11.28 -11.18 -2.23
CA ARG A 31 -10.37 -12.33 -2.19
C ARG A 31 -10.27 -12.93 -0.78
N LEU A 32 -10.19 -12.10 0.25
CA LEU A 32 -10.19 -12.56 1.64
C LEU A 32 -11.47 -13.33 1.99
N TYR A 33 -12.64 -12.81 1.59
CA TYR A 33 -13.92 -13.51 1.78
C TYR A 33 -13.97 -14.85 1.03
N ALA A 34 -13.47 -14.90 -0.20
CA ALA A 34 -13.37 -16.16 -0.94
C ALA A 34 -12.48 -17.19 -0.20
N HIS A 35 -11.33 -16.77 0.32
CA HIS A 35 -10.46 -17.65 1.13
C HIS A 35 -11.13 -18.10 2.42
N PHE A 36 -11.91 -17.23 3.06
CA PHE A 36 -12.69 -17.57 4.26
C PHE A 36 -13.74 -18.66 3.97
N ILE A 37 -14.46 -18.53 2.86
CA ILE A 37 -15.45 -19.54 2.44
C ILE A 37 -14.76 -20.88 2.17
N ILE A 38 -13.64 -20.88 1.44
CA ILE A 38 -12.85 -22.09 1.17
C ILE A 38 -12.36 -22.71 2.49
N PHE A 39 -11.90 -21.91 3.44
CA PHE A 39 -11.47 -22.37 4.76
C PHE A 39 -12.63 -23.02 5.55
N LEU A 40 -13.82 -22.41 5.54
CA LEU A 40 -15.00 -22.98 6.20
C LEU A 40 -15.41 -24.31 5.57
N VAL A 41 -15.52 -24.35 4.24
CA VAL A 41 -15.87 -25.57 3.51
C VAL A 41 -14.82 -26.66 3.75
N GLY A 42 -13.53 -26.32 3.63
CA GLY A 42 -12.41 -27.25 3.90
C GLY A 42 -12.41 -27.78 5.34
N SER A 43 -12.70 -26.94 6.33
CA SER A 43 -12.79 -27.34 7.73
C SER A 43 -13.94 -28.33 7.96
N VAL A 44 -15.10 -28.08 7.35
CA VAL A 44 -16.25 -29.02 7.40
C VAL A 44 -15.87 -30.35 6.75
N PHE A 45 -15.23 -30.33 5.57
CA PHE A 45 -14.76 -31.54 4.90
C PHE A 45 -13.77 -32.34 5.74
N LEU A 46 -12.82 -31.69 6.42
CA LEU A 46 -11.86 -32.36 7.31
C LEU A 46 -12.55 -33.07 8.48
N VAL A 47 -13.57 -32.44 9.08
CA VAL A 47 -14.36 -33.05 10.15
C VAL A 47 -15.17 -34.24 9.63
N LEU A 48 -15.78 -34.12 8.45
CA LEU A 48 -16.53 -35.20 7.82
C LEU A 48 -15.65 -36.40 7.48
N ILE A 49 -14.45 -36.19 6.92
CA ILE A 49 -13.47 -37.25 6.64
C ILE A 49 -13.13 -38.00 7.92
N ASN A 50 -12.78 -37.29 8.99
CA ASN A 50 -12.43 -37.96 10.24
C ASN A 50 -13.61 -38.76 10.82
N LYS A 51 -14.81 -38.17 10.84
CA LYS A 51 -15.98 -38.77 11.50
C LYS A 51 -16.66 -39.88 10.69
N ILE A 52 -16.63 -39.81 9.36
CA ILE A 52 -17.31 -40.77 8.46
C ILE A 52 -16.34 -41.88 8.02
N LEU A 53 -15.10 -41.53 7.68
CA LEU A 53 -14.10 -42.50 7.18
C LEU A 53 -13.26 -43.11 8.31
N LYS A 54 -13.48 -42.71 9.58
CA LYS A 54 -12.73 -43.15 10.78
C LYS A 54 -11.20 -43.09 10.61
N TYR A 55 -10.74 -42.17 9.79
CA TYR A 55 -9.32 -42.06 9.45
C TYR A 55 -8.58 -41.39 10.61
N GLY A 56 -7.92 -42.19 11.45
CA GLY A 56 -7.27 -41.69 12.67
C GLY A 56 -8.18 -41.64 13.89
N ASP A 57 -9.09 -42.63 14.06
CA ASP A 57 -10.09 -42.72 15.15
C ASP A 57 -9.50 -42.59 16.58
N THR A 58 -8.20 -42.84 16.75
CA THR A 58 -7.49 -42.70 18.05
C THR A 58 -6.86 -41.33 18.29
N TYR A 59 -6.74 -40.48 17.27
CA TYR A 59 -6.09 -39.17 17.36
C TYR A 59 -6.77 -38.10 16.50
N ASN A 60 -7.22 -37.02 17.15
CA ASN A 60 -7.93 -35.91 16.51
C ASN A 60 -7.00 -35.00 15.67
N TRP A 61 -6.28 -35.56 14.70
CA TRP A 61 -5.32 -34.84 13.85
C TRP A 61 -5.94 -33.66 13.09
N PHE A 62 -7.24 -33.73 12.76
CA PHE A 62 -7.97 -32.66 12.11
C PHE A 62 -7.97 -31.35 12.92
N ILE A 63 -7.86 -31.42 14.25
CA ILE A 63 -7.75 -30.23 15.12
C ILE A 63 -6.46 -29.48 14.80
N TRP A 64 -5.34 -30.18 14.66
CA TRP A 64 -4.06 -29.59 14.29
C TRP A 64 -4.08 -29.04 12.88
N ALA A 65 -4.69 -29.76 11.93
CA ALA A 65 -4.86 -29.28 10.56
C ALA A 65 -5.69 -27.99 10.51
N ILE A 66 -6.84 -27.94 11.18
CA ILE A 66 -7.70 -26.75 11.26
C ILE A 66 -6.97 -25.61 11.98
N THR A 67 -6.24 -25.90 13.06
CA THR A 67 -5.49 -24.88 13.82
C THR A 67 -4.40 -24.23 12.97
N PHE A 68 -3.60 -25.03 12.27
CA PHE A 68 -2.56 -24.52 11.37
C PHE A 68 -3.18 -23.72 10.22
N TRP A 69 -4.28 -24.21 9.64
CA TRP A 69 -4.94 -23.51 8.54
C TRP A 69 -5.61 -22.21 9.00
N ALA A 70 -6.21 -22.20 10.20
CA ALA A 70 -6.76 -21.00 10.83
C ALA A 70 -5.66 -19.97 11.10
N PHE A 71 -4.48 -20.40 11.53
CA PHE A 71 -3.33 -19.50 11.72
C PHE A 71 -2.93 -18.80 10.42
N LEU A 72 -2.81 -19.55 9.31
CA LEU A 72 -2.55 -18.97 7.99
C LEU A 72 -3.65 -17.97 7.57
N PHE A 73 -4.91 -18.30 7.84
CA PHE A 73 -6.03 -17.41 7.55
C PHE A 73 -5.98 -16.12 8.38
N ILE A 74 -5.65 -16.19 9.66
CA ILE A 74 -5.49 -15.01 10.53
C ILE A 74 -4.37 -14.12 10.01
N MET A 75 -3.22 -14.68 9.64
CA MET A 75 -2.13 -13.90 9.03
C MET A 75 -2.60 -13.19 7.74
N HIS A 76 -3.36 -13.89 6.89
CA HIS A 76 -3.92 -13.29 5.68
C HIS A 76 -4.90 -12.15 5.99
N LEU A 77 -5.75 -12.32 7.01
CA LEU A 77 -6.69 -11.30 7.48
C LEU A 77 -5.94 -10.05 7.97
N ILE A 78 -4.93 -10.22 8.82
CA ILE A 78 -4.10 -9.11 9.32
C ILE A 78 -3.43 -8.38 8.15
N ASN A 79 -2.88 -9.11 7.17
CA ASN A 79 -2.23 -8.49 6.02
C ASN A 79 -3.21 -7.61 5.21
N VAL A 80 -4.41 -8.10 4.93
CA VAL A 80 -5.42 -7.38 4.12
C VAL A 80 -6.01 -6.19 4.87
N PHE A 81 -6.27 -6.32 6.17
CA PHE A 81 -6.92 -5.26 6.97
C PHE A 81 -5.94 -4.27 7.60
N VAL A 82 -4.80 -4.73 8.12
CA VAL A 82 -3.83 -3.92 8.87
C VAL A 82 -2.69 -3.49 7.95
N THR A 83 -1.92 -4.43 7.41
CA THR A 83 -0.70 -4.10 6.64
C THR A 83 -1.00 -3.23 5.44
N GLN A 84 -2.02 -3.57 4.64
CA GLN A 84 -2.41 -2.77 3.48
C GLN A 84 -3.07 -1.43 3.83
N LYS A 85 -3.62 -1.27 5.04
CA LYS A 85 -4.18 0.01 5.50
C LYS A 85 -3.09 0.93 6.07
N PHE A 86 -2.12 0.35 6.78
CA PHE A 86 -1.06 1.10 7.46
C PHE A 86 0.16 1.36 6.58
N MET A 87 0.53 0.43 5.71
CA MET A 87 1.70 0.46 4.84
C MET A 87 1.29 0.28 3.36
N GLY A 88 0.12 0.82 3.00
CA GLY A 88 -0.37 0.83 1.62
C GLY A 88 0.17 2.00 0.80
N VAL A 89 -0.32 2.14 -0.43
CA VAL A 89 0.09 3.19 -1.39
C VAL A 89 -0.02 4.60 -0.80
N ASP A 90 -1.05 4.87 0.01
CA ASP A 90 -1.25 6.17 0.66
C ASP A 90 -0.14 6.49 1.67
N TRP A 91 0.28 5.48 2.43
CA TRP A 91 1.40 5.63 3.37
C TRP A 91 2.69 5.92 2.60
N GLU A 92 2.98 5.17 1.54
CA GLU A 92 4.15 5.41 0.70
C GLU A 92 4.15 6.80 0.06
N ARG A 93 2.98 7.26 -0.44
CA ARG A 93 2.81 8.61 -1.01
C ARG A 93 3.12 9.67 0.05
N SER A 94 2.61 9.50 1.28
CA SER A 94 2.90 10.41 2.39
C SER A 94 4.40 10.45 2.76
N GLN A 95 5.11 9.31 2.69
CA GLN A 95 6.54 9.25 2.97
C GLN A 95 7.35 9.92 1.85
N ARG A 96 6.99 9.67 0.58
CA ARG A 96 7.63 10.34 -0.57
C ARG A 96 7.47 11.85 -0.49
N GLU A 97 6.27 12.36 -0.21
CA GLU A 97 6.03 13.80 -0.09
C GLU A 97 6.88 14.45 1.01
N LYS A 98 7.02 13.79 2.16
CA LYS A 98 7.91 14.25 3.24
C LYS A 98 9.36 14.36 2.79
N LEU A 99 9.86 13.36 2.05
CA LEU A 99 11.23 13.35 1.53
C LEU A 99 11.45 14.45 0.48
N VAL A 100 10.53 14.58 -0.48
CA VAL A 100 10.58 15.64 -1.51
C VAL A 100 10.55 17.02 -0.87
N LYS A 101 9.73 17.23 0.16
CA LYS A 101 9.68 18.51 0.89
C LYS A 101 11.02 18.84 1.55
N LYS A 102 11.68 17.85 2.17
CA LYS A 102 13.03 18.00 2.73
C LYS A 102 14.07 18.38 1.67
N GLN A 103 14.04 17.72 0.51
CA GLN A 103 14.95 18.02 -0.59
C GLN A 103 14.75 19.44 -1.14
N LYS A 104 13.49 19.86 -1.33
CA LYS A 104 13.16 21.24 -1.77
C LYS A 104 13.65 22.28 -0.77
N LEU A 105 13.50 22.04 0.53
CA LEU A 105 14.03 22.92 1.57
C LEU A 105 15.55 23.06 1.44
N ARG A 106 16.26 21.93 1.32
CA ARG A 106 17.72 21.95 1.20
C ARG A 106 18.20 22.67 -0.06
N ILE A 107 17.52 22.49 -1.19
CA ILE A 107 17.83 23.22 -2.43
C ILE A 107 17.64 24.73 -2.22
N SER A 108 16.57 25.15 -1.52
CA SER A 108 16.33 26.57 -1.26
C SER A 108 17.36 27.20 -0.32
N GLU A 109 17.87 26.44 0.65
CA GLU A 109 18.99 26.87 1.52
C GLU A 109 20.27 27.05 0.70
N LEU A 110 20.62 26.06 -0.13
CA LEU A 110 21.79 26.13 -1.01
C LEU A 110 21.71 27.31 -1.99
N GLN A 111 20.53 27.59 -2.54
CA GLN A 111 20.32 28.76 -3.40
C GLN A 111 20.57 30.08 -2.66
N LYS A 112 20.10 30.20 -1.41
CA LYS A 112 20.35 31.38 -0.58
C LYS A 112 21.82 31.53 -0.20
N GLU A 113 22.52 30.44 0.13
CA GLU A 113 23.96 30.44 0.38
C GLU A 113 24.72 30.95 -0.85
N ILE A 114 24.41 30.44 -2.05
CA ILE A 114 25.03 30.88 -3.30
C ILE A 114 24.79 32.37 -3.57
N GLU A 115 23.56 32.86 -3.38
CA GLU A 115 23.24 34.29 -3.55
C GLU A 115 23.99 35.19 -2.55
N THR A 116 24.25 34.68 -1.34
CA THR A 116 24.96 35.40 -0.27
C THR A 116 26.48 35.41 -0.52
N ASP A 117 27.06 34.28 -0.89
CA ASP A 117 28.51 34.11 -1.13
C ASP A 117 28.95 34.69 -2.49
N PHE A 118 28.06 34.69 -3.48
CA PHE A 118 28.30 35.25 -4.82
C PHE A 118 27.18 36.25 -5.20
N PRO A 119 27.16 37.44 -4.59
CA PRO A 119 26.22 38.46 -5.00
C PRO A 119 26.45 38.81 -6.48
N ILE A 120 25.38 39.04 -7.24
CA ILE A 120 25.39 39.30 -8.69
C ILE A 120 26.41 40.40 -9.08
N SER A 121 26.74 41.30 -8.15
CA SER A 121 27.79 42.32 -8.28
C SER A 121 29.21 41.76 -8.48
N GLN A 122 29.57 40.61 -7.89
CA GLN A 122 30.88 39.97 -8.08
C GLN A 122 30.97 39.16 -9.38
N ILE A 123 29.84 38.63 -9.87
CA ILE A 123 29.77 37.90 -11.14
C ILE A 123 29.99 38.85 -12.33
N ASN A 124 29.45 40.08 -12.27
CA ASN A 124 29.65 41.08 -13.32
C ASN A 124 31.08 41.64 -13.31
N LYS A 125 31.69 41.89 -12.14
CA LYS A 125 33.10 42.34 -12.09
C LYS A 125 34.09 41.36 -12.73
N LYS A 126 33.89 40.05 -12.57
CA LYS A 126 34.79 39.02 -13.11
C LYS A 126 34.64 38.76 -14.61
N LYS A 127 33.62 39.34 -15.27
CA LYS A 127 33.40 39.22 -16.72
C LYS A 127 33.93 40.43 -17.50
N GLU A 128 34.23 41.53 -16.80
CA GLU A 128 34.76 42.77 -17.40
C GLU A 128 36.30 42.85 -17.36
N ASP A 129 36.96 41.97 -16.60
CA ASP A 129 38.42 41.74 -16.59
C ASP A 129 38.81 40.58 -17.55
#